data_AF-A0A285YWP1-F1
#
_entry.id   AF-A0A285YWP1-F1
#
_cell.length_a   1.000
_cell.length_b   1.000
_cell.length_c   1.000
_cell.angle_alpha   90.00
_cell.angle_beta   90.00
_cell.angle_gamma   90.00
#
_symmetry.space_group_name_H-M   'P 1'
#
loop_
_entity.id
_entity.type
_entity.pdbx_description
1 polymer ?
#
loop_
_entity_poly.entity_id
_entity_poly.type
_entity_poly.pdbx_seq_one_letter_code
_entity_poly.pdbx_strand_id
1 'polypeptide(L)'
;MVDSNDAYDGEKSKTQIKRELHELVELGERLTTLKADTLARLPLTDELRKALAEASKHTAHGARKRHMSFVGKLMRVQDLDAIHALLEQMDSSTRQYNERFHGLERWRDRLIDGNDEDLERFVNEYPDTDRQQLRSLIRHAQHEKARNKPPAAARKVFKYIRDLDELQRGLR
;
A
#
# COMPACT_ATOMS: atom_id res chain seq x y z
N MET A 1 -37.90 49.93 -10.91
CA MET A 1 -38.04 49.02 -9.75
C MET A 1 -37.17 47.81 -10.06
N VAL A 2 -36.10 47.64 -9.28
CA VAL A 2 -35.11 46.58 -9.44
C VAL A 2 -35.62 45.40 -8.62
N ASP A 3 -35.91 44.28 -9.27
CA ASP A 3 -36.14 43.02 -8.56
C ASP A 3 -34.88 42.18 -8.70
N SER A 4 -33.95 42.43 -7.78
CA SER A 4 -32.71 41.67 -7.61
C SER A 4 -33.04 40.39 -6.85
N ASN A 5 -33.23 39.29 -7.58
CA ASN A 5 -33.31 37.95 -7.02
C ASN A 5 -31.89 37.45 -6.72
N ASP A 6 -31.34 37.86 -5.57
CA ASP A 6 -30.03 37.46 -5.07
C ASP A 6 -30.19 36.90 -3.64
N ALA A 7 -30.09 35.57 -3.51
CA ALA A 7 -29.74 34.78 -2.31
C ALA A 7 -30.30 33.34 -2.39
N TYR A 8 -29.71 32.50 -3.26
CA TYR A 8 -29.81 31.05 -3.05
C TYR A 8 -28.73 30.64 -2.06
N ASP A 9 -29.16 30.51 -0.81
CA ASP A 9 -28.40 30.02 0.34
C ASP A 9 -27.85 28.61 0.09
N GLY A 10 -26.64 28.35 0.59
CA GLY A 10 -25.78 27.20 0.24
C GLY A 10 -26.20 25.84 0.80
N GLU A 11 -27.47 25.45 0.66
CA GLU A 11 -27.95 24.12 1.07
C GLU A 11 -27.37 23.02 0.15
N LYS A 12 -26.59 22.10 0.75
CA LYS A 12 -26.07 20.92 0.05
C LYS A 12 -27.20 20.13 -0.62
N SER A 13 -27.02 19.84 -1.91
CA SER A 13 -27.99 19.04 -2.67
C SER A 13 -28.18 17.64 -2.05
N LYS A 14 -29.40 17.09 -2.14
CA LYS A 14 -29.70 15.70 -1.73
C LYS A 14 -28.73 14.69 -2.35
N THR A 15 -28.27 14.93 -3.57
CA THR A 15 -27.27 14.10 -4.26
C THR A 15 -25.90 14.18 -3.60
N GLN A 16 -25.49 15.36 -3.14
CA GLN A 16 -24.22 15.59 -2.47
C GLN A 16 -24.19 14.92 -1.09
N ILE A 17 -25.26 15.07 -0.31
CA ILE A 17 -25.40 14.40 0.99
C ILE A 17 -25.31 12.87 0.84
N LYS A 18 -25.90 12.33 -0.23
CA LYS A 18 -25.84 10.90 -0.53
C LYS A 18 -24.42 10.44 -0.89
N ARG A 19 -23.65 11.25 -1.62
CA ARG A 19 -22.24 10.96 -1.97
C ARG A 19 -21.35 10.97 -0.74
N GLU A 20 -21.42 12.03 0.07
CA GLU A 20 -20.65 12.14 1.32
C GLU A 20 -20.94 10.95 2.25
N LEU A 21 -22.20 10.54 2.34
CA LEU A 21 -22.58 9.34 3.09
C LEU A 21 -21.96 8.05 2.56
N HIS A 22 -21.87 7.92 1.24
CA HIS A 22 -21.29 6.75 0.61
C HIS A 22 -19.78 6.68 0.88
N GLU A 23 -19.09 7.81 0.75
CA GLU A 23 -17.65 7.94 1.02
C GLU A 23 -17.32 7.56 2.47
N LEU A 24 -18.15 7.98 3.45
CA LEU A 24 -17.97 7.59 4.85
C LEU A 24 -18.18 6.08 5.09
N VAL A 25 -19.14 5.47 4.38
CA VAL A 25 -19.36 4.03 4.45
C VAL A 25 -18.18 3.27 3.84
N GLU A 26 -17.68 3.71 2.67
CA GLU A 26 -16.51 3.13 2.02
C GLU A 26 -15.25 3.25 2.88
N LEU A 27 -15.05 4.41 3.52
CA LEU A 27 -13.96 4.60 4.47
C LEU A 27 -14.10 3.65 5.67
N GLY A 28 -15.30 3.52 6.23
CA GLY A 28 -15.59 2.56 7.29
C GLY A 28 -15.31 1.12 6.89
N GLU A 29 -15.73 0.72 5.69
CA GLU A 29 -15.44 -0.61 5.13
C GLU A 29 -13.93 -0.84 4.99
N ARG A 30 -13.19 0.16 4.50
CA ARG A 30 -11.72 0.10 4.42
C ARG A 30 -11.11 -0.13 5.80
N LEU A 31 -11.57 0.58 6.83
CA LEU A 31 -11.07 0.38 8.20
C LEU A 31 -11.26 -1.06 8.69
N THR A 32 -12.34 -1.75 8.30
CA THR A 32 -12.54 -3.17 8.69
C THR A 32 -11.50 -4.14 8.12
N THR A 33 -10.73 -3.72 7.11
CA THR A 33 -9.69 -4.55 6.49
C THR A 33 -8.31 -4.36 7.11
N LEU A 34 -8.14 -3.35 7.97
CA LEU A 34 -6.86 -3.01 8.57
C LEU A 34 -6.52 -3.95 9.74
N LYS A 35 -5.21 -4.13 9.98
CA LYS A 35 -4.71 -4.88 11.14
C LYS A 35 -5.02 -4.13 12.44
N ALA A 36 -5.17 -4.88 13.54
CA ALA A 36 -5.47 -4.31 14.86
C ALA A 36 -4.46 -3.21 15.28
N ASP A 37 -3.16 -3.44 15.07
CA ASP A 37 -2.10 -2.48 15.38
C ASP A 37 -2.24 -1.17 14.59
N THR A 38 -2.70 -1.24 13.35
CA THR A 38 -3.00 -0.06 12.54
C THR A 38 -4.21 0.68 13.08
N LEU A 39 -5.31 -0.03 13.35
CA LEU A 39 -6.53 0.57 13.89
C LEU A 39 -6.29 1.23 15.24
N ALA A 40 -5.40 0.68 16.06
CA ALA A 40 -5.02 1.25 17.35
C ALA A 40 -4.36 2.64 17.23
N ARG A 41 -3.64 2.91 16.13
CA ARG A 41 -2.98 4.19 15.88
C ARG A 41 -3.91 5.28 15.35
N LEU A 42 -5.04 4.90 14.78
CA LEU A 42 -6.02 5.87 14.26
C LEU A 42 -6.76 6.56 15.42
N PRO A 43 -7.11 7.85 15.29
CA PRO A 43 -7.87 8.59 16.31
C PRO A 43 -9.37 8.26 16.22
N LEU A 44 -9.74 7.02 16.57
CA LEU A 44 -11.11 6.53 16.51
C LEU A 44 -11.76 6.59 17.90
N THR A 45 -13.05 6.98 17.95
CA THR A 45 -13.87 6.86 19.16
C THR A 45 -14.04 5.39 19.57
N ASP A 46 -14.25 5.14 20.87
CA ASP A 46 -14.47 3.77 21.38
C ASP A 46 -15.68 3.08 20.74
N GLU A 47 -16.73 3.85 20.45
CA GLU A 47 -17.92 3.35 19.76
C GLU A 47 -17.59 2.84 18.36
N LEU A 48 -16.79 3.59 17.58
CA LEU A 48 -16.36 3.17 16.26
C LEU A 48 -15.42 1.96 16.33
N ARG A 49 -14.50 1.92 17.29
CA ARG A 49 -13.63 0.75 17.51
C ARG A 49 -14.43 -0.52 17.76
N LYS A 50 -15.46 -0.43 18.61
CA LYS A 50 -16.37 -1.55 18.89
C LYS A 50 -17.14 -1.96 17.64
N ALA A 51 -17.70 -1.00 16.90
CA ALA A 51 -18.44 -1.28 15.68
C ALA A 51 -17.56 -1.97 14.61
N LEU A 52 -16.29 -1.56 14.46
CA LEU A 52 -15.34 -2.21 13.55
C LEU A 52 -15.01 -3.64 13.98
N ALA A 53 -14.81 -3.88 15.28
CA ALA A 53 -14.55 -5.23 15.80
C ALA A 53 -15.75 -6.18 15.64
N GLU A 54 -16.97 -5.65 15.66
CA GLU A 54 -18.20 -6.42 15.45
C GLU A 54 -18.49 -6.70 13.97
N ALA A 55 -17.87 -5.98 13.03
CA ALA A 55 -18.17 -6.07 11.60
C ALA A 55 -18.05 -7.50 11.03
N SER A 56 -17.08 -8.29 11.53
CA SER A 56 -16.87 -9.68 11.10
C SER A 56 -18.00 -10.64 11.50
N LYS A 57 -18.81 -10.29 12.53
CA LYS A 57 -19.95 -11.10 13.00
C LYS A 57 -21.16 -11.00 12.06
N HIS A 58 -21.23 -9.96 11.24
CA HIS A 58 -22.34 -9.73 10.31
C HIS A 58 -22.07 -10.39 8.95
N THR A 59 -22.39 -11.68 8.83
CA THR A 59 -22.12 -12.47 7.62
C THR A 59 -23.20 -12.34 6.55
N ALA A 60 -24.47 -12.21 6.94
CA ALA A 60 -25.57 -12.04 6.00
C ALA A 60 -25.50 -10.67 5.30
N HIS A 61 -25.69 -10.63 3.98
CA HIS A 61 -25.58 -9.40 3.17
C HIS A 61 -26.39 -8.22 3.72
N GLY A 62 -27.65 -8.46 4.13
CA GLY A 62 -28.51 -7.44 4.72
C GLY A 62 -28.06 -6.99 6.12
N ALA A 63 -27.46 -7.87 6.91
CA ALA A 63 -26.88 -7.51 8.21
C ALA A 63 -25.60 -6.68 8.02
N ARG A 64 -24.69 -7.12 7.13
CA ARG A 64 -23.47 -6.39 6.78
C ARG A 64 -23.77 -4.99 6.26
N LYS A 65 -24.68 -4.87 5.29
CA LYS A 65 -25.08 -3.57 4.72
C LYS A 65 -25.61 -2.60 5.79
N ARG A 66 -26.48 -3.08 6.69
CA ARG A 66 -27.00 -2.26 7.79
C ARG A 66 -25.91 -1.86 8.78
N HIS A 67 -25.01 -2.79 9.11
CA HIS A 67 -23.88 -2.51 9.99
C HIS A 67 -22.93 -1.48 9.39
N MET A 68 -22.64 -1.56 8.09
CA MET A 68 -21.79 -0.57 7.40
C MET A 68 -22.46 0.79 7.30
N SER A 69 -23.78 0.87 7.13
CA SER A 69 -24.51 2.14 7.27
C SER A 69 -24.43 2.73 8.68
N PHE A 70 -24.45 1.89 9.73
CA PHE A 70 -24.23 2.34 11.10
C PHE A 70 -22.79 2.85 11.31
N VAL A 71 -21.78 2.11 10.82
CA VAL A 71 -20.39 2.57 10.82
C VAL A 71 -20.26 3.91 10.09
N GLY A 72 -20.84 4.06 8.90
CA GLY A 72 -20.83 5.33 8.17
C GLY A 72 -21.49 6.50 8.93
N LYS A 73 -22.47 6.23 9.80
CA LYS A 73 -23.02 7.24 10.72
C LYS A 73 -22.01 7.63 11.80
N LEU A 74 -21.31 6.66 12.40
CA LEU A 74 -20.27 6.90 13.40
C LEU A 74 -19.05 7.65 12.83
N MET A 75 -18.75 7.46 11.55
CA MET A 75 -17.67 8.15 10.85
C MET A 75 -17.87 9.68 10.80
N ARG A 76 -19.12 10.17 10.85
CA ARG A 76 -19.43 11.62 10.76
C ARG A 76 -18.87 12.46 11.90
N VAL A 77 -18.61 11.85 13.06
CA VAL A 77 -18.12 12.55 14.25
C VAL A 77 -16.63 12.35 14.48
N GLN A 78 -15.95 11.66 13.56
CA GLN A 78 -14.51 11.41 13.64
C GLN A 78 -13.73 12.57 13.03
N ASP A 79 -12.46 12.65 13.40
CA ASP A 79 -11.48 13.48 12.70
C ASP A 79 -11.08 12.79 11.38
N LEU A 80 -11.82 13.10 10.31
CA LEU A 80 -11.62 12.51 9.00
C LEU A 80 -10.26 12.90 8.41
N ASP A 81 -9.81 14.13 8.65
CA ASP A 81 -8.54 14.63 8.13
C ASP A 81 -7.37 13.84 8.73
N ALA A 82 -7.39 13.62 10.05
CA ALA A 82 -6.37 12.80 10.72
C ALA A 82 -6.41 11.34 10.28
N ILE A 83 -7.60 10.76 10.08
CA ILE A 83 -7.74 9.39 9.55
C ILE A 83 -7.16 9.31 8.13
N HIS A 84 -7.52 10.22 7.24
CA HIS A 84 -7.04 10.24 5.87
C HIS A 84 -5.52 10.45 5.81
N ALA A 85 -4.97 11.36 6.61
CA ALA A 85 -3.53 11.60 6.66
C ALA A 85 -2.75 10.34 7.04
N LEU A 86 -3.20 9.60 8.06
CA LEU A 86 -2.55 8.36 8.49
C LEU A 86 -2.69 7.24 7.45
N LEU A 87 -3.86 7.10 6.83
CA LEU A 87 -4.06 6.13 5.75
C LEU A 87 -3.18 6.44 4.54
N GLU A 88 -3.04 7.70 4.17
CA GLU A 88 -2.19 8.13 3.06
C GLU A 88 -0.71 7.89 3.34
N GLN A 89 -0.25 8.17 4.56
CA GLN A 89 1.12 7.83 4.98
C GLN A 89 1.38 6.33 4.85
N MET A 90 0.45 5.49 5.28
CA MET A 90 0.56 4.04 5.13
C MET A 90 0.57 3.58 3.67
N ASP A 91 -0.35 4.08 2.86
CA ASP A 91 -0.42 3.71 1.44
C ASP A 91 0.83 4.17 0.69
N SER A 92 1.32 5.38 0.99
CA SER A 92 2.55 5.90 0.39
C SER A 92 3.75 5.02 0.71
N SER A 93 3.89 4.54 1.95
CA SER A 93 4.95 3.61 2.34
C SER A 93 4.86 2.28 1.59
N THR A 94 3.63 1.78 1.37
CA THR A 94 3.37 0.54 0.64
C THR A 94 3.68 0.72 -0.85
N ARG A 95 3.28 1.85 -1.45
CA ARG A 95 3.58 2.18 -2.85
C ARG A 95 5.09 2.29 -3.07
N GLN A 96 5.80 3.01 -2.21
CA GLN A 96 7.25 3.12 -2.26
C GLN A 96 7.94 1.75 -2.13
N TYR A 97 7.46 0.90 -1.22
CA TYR A 97 7.98 -0.47 -1.10
C TYR A 97 7.74 -1.29 -2.37
N ASN A 98 6.54 -1.23 -2.96
CA ASN A 98 6.20 -1.98 -4.18
C ASN A 98 7.00 -1.49 -5.40
N GLU A 99 7.14 -0.17 -5.57
CA GLU A 99 7.95 0.43 -6.63
C GLU A 99 9.41 -0.02 -6.53
N ARG A 100 9.97 -0.03 -5.32
CA ARG A 100 11.31 -0.54 -5.04
C ARG A 100 11.43 -2.02 -5.32
N PHE A 101 10.47 -2.82 -4.85
CA PHE A 101 10.44 -4.26 -5.09
C PHE A 101 10.48 -4.57 -6.60
N HIS A 102 9.63 -3.91 -7.39
CA HIS A 102 9.64 -4.05 -8.85
C HIS A 102 10.91 -3.50 -9.50
N GLY A 103 11.52 -2.44 -8.94
CA GLY A 103 12.84 -1.96 -9.34
C GLY A 103 13.92 -3.04 -9.19
N LEU A 104 13.92 -3.74 -8.05
CA LEU A 104 14.84 -4.84 -7.78
C LEU A 104 14.55 -6.05 -8.68
N GLU A 105 13.29 -6.33 -9.02
CA GLU A 105 12.96 -7.37 -10.00
C GLU A 105 13.53 -7.05 -11.38
N ARG A 106 13.39 -5.80 -11.85
CA ARG A 106 14.01 -5.36 -13.11
C ARG A 106 15.54 -5.46 -13.06
N TRP A 107 16.15 -5.13 -11.92
CA TRP A 107 17.58 -5.29 -11.72
C TRP A 107 18.03 -6.75 -11.78
N ARG A 108 17.32 -7.65 -11.09
CA ARG A 108 17.58 -9.10 -11.16
C ARG A 108 17.54 -9.59 -12.61
N ASP A 109 16.49 -9.25 -13.34
CA ASP A 109 16.30 -9.72 -14.71
C ASP A 109 17.39 -9.15 -15.63
N ARG A 110 17.71 -7.85 -15.50
CA ARG A 110 18.81 -7.21 -16.22
C ARG A 110 20.16 -7.86 -15.92
N LEU A 111 20.47 -8.16 -14.66
CA LEU A 111 21.75 -8.79 -14.29
C LEU A 111 21.87 -10.22 -14.83
N ILE A 112 20.77 -10.97 -14.89
CA ILE A 112 20.77 -12.34 -15.42
C ILE A 112 20.88 -12.34 -16.94
N ASP A 113 20.15 -11.45 -17.62
CA ASP A 113 20.06 -11.43 -19.09
C ASP A 113 21.13 -10.58 -19.77
N GLY A 114 21.76 -9.71 -19.00
CA GLY A 114 22.77 -8.78 -19.43
C GLY A 114 24.21 -9.31 -19.33
N ASN A 115 25.14 -8.37 -19.20
CA ASN A 115 26.57 -8.64 -19.21
C ASN A 115 27.30 -7.94 -18.04
N ASP A 116 28.63 -7.87 -18.13
CA ASP A 116 29.46 -7.26 -17.08
C ASP A 116 29.19 -5.76 -16.92
N GLU A 117 28.76 -5.05 -17.97
CA GLU A 117 28.40 -3.63 -17.88
C GLU A 117 27.16 -3.42 -16.99
N ASP A 118 26.20 -4.34 -17.00
CA ASP A 118 25.04 -4.29 -16.11
C ASP A 118 25.44 -4.53 -14.66
N LEU A 119 26.42 -5.40 -14.43
CA LEU A 119 27.02 -5.60 -13.11
C LEU A 119 27.72 -4.32 -12.63
N GLU A 120 28.52 -3.67 -13.48
CA GLU A 120 29.16 -2.39 -13.15
C GLU A 120 28.14 -1.31 -12.80
N ARG A 121 27.06 -1.18 -13.59
CA ARG A 121 25.98 -0.23 -13.30
C ARG A 121 25.33 -0.50 -11.95
N PHE A 122 25.05 -1.76 -11.63
CA PHE A 122 24.49 -2.12 -10.33
C PHE A 122 25.45 -1.80 -9.18
N VAL A 123 26.74 -2.12 -9.32
CA VAL A 123 27.75 -1.83 -8.29
C VAL A 123 27.93 -0.31 -8.09
N ASN A 124 27.76 0.50 -9.14
CA ASN A 124 27.77 1.96 -9.00
C ASN A 124 26.55 2.50 -8.23
N GLU A 125 25.38 1.88 -8.38
CA GLU A 125 24.18 2.23 -7.59
C GLU A 125 24.24 1.70 -6.15
N TYR A 126 24.88 0.54 -5.96
CA TYR A 126 25.03 -0.17 -4.68
C TYR A 126 26.53 -0.44 -4.39
N PRO A 127 27.29 0.54 -3.88
CA PRO A 127 28.75 0.42 -3.70
C PRO A 127 29.20 -0.68 -2.72
N ASP A 128 28.36 -1.05 -1.76
CA ASP A 128 28.63 -2.11 -0.77
C ASP A 128 28.48 -3.54 -1.35
N THR A 129 28.27 -3.65 -2.67
CA THR A 129 28.13 -4.94 -3.35
C THR A 129 29.45 -5.71 -3.37
N ASP A 130 29.47 -6.92 -2.79
CA ASP A 130 30.50 -7.92 -3.13
C ASP A 130 30.32 -8.37 -4.58
N ARG A 131 31.19 -7.84 -5.44
CA ARG A 131 31.20 -8.10 -6.89
C ARG A 131 31.45 -9.57 -7.21
N GLN A 132 32.31 -10.25 -6.47
CA GLN A 132 32.62 -11.66 -6.72
C GLN A 132 31.44 -12.55 -6.38
N GLN A 133 30.79 -12.29 -5.24
CA GLN A 133 29.58 -13.00 -4.83
C GLN A 133 28.45 -12.80 -5.86
N LEU A 134 28.14 -11.55 -6.22
CA LEU A 134 27.06 -11.25 -7.17
C LEU A 134 27.32 -11.88 -8.54
N ARG A 135 28.55 -11.78 -9.05
CA ARG A 135 28.95 -12.41 -10.33
C ARG A 135 28.83 -13.94 -10.28
N SER A 136 29.09 -14.57 -9.14
CA SER A 136 28.84 -16.02 -8.99
C SER A 136 27.35 -16.35 -9.04
N LEU A 137 26.52 -15.58 -8.33
CA LEU A 137 25.07 -15.78 -8.31
C LEU A 137 24.45 -15.61 -9.72
N ILE A 138 24.89 -14.59 -10.46
CA ILE A 138 24.46 -14.33 -11.84
C ILE A 138 24.79 -15.52 -12.75
N ARG A 139 26.04 -16.00 -12.72
CA ARG A 139 26.45 -17.16 -13.54
C ARG A 139 25.62 -18.41 -13.25
N HIS A 140 25.30 -18.67 -11.98
CA HIS A 140 24.42 -19.79 -11.63
C HIS A 140 23.00 -19.59 -12.15
N ALA A 141 22.45 -18.38 -12.07
CA ALA A 141 21.13 -18.07 -12.60
C ALA A 141 21.06 -18.18 -14.13
N GLN A 142 22.08 -17.70 -14.84
CA GLN A 142 22.22 -17.87 -16.29
C GLN A 142 22.27 -19.34 -16.69
N HIS A 143 23.03 -20.15 -15.95
CA HIS A 143 23.14 -21.59 -16.20
C HIS A 143 21.84 -22.35 -15.97
N GLU A 144 21.09 -22.03 -14.91
CA GLU A 144 19.76 -22.57 -14.67
C GLU A 144 18.78 -22.18 -15.78
N LYS A 145 18.78 -20.90 -16.18
CA LYS A 145 17.93 -20.37 -17.25
C LYS A 145 18.21 -21.05 -18.60
N ALA A 146 19.49 -21.19 -18.97
CA ALA A 146 19.91 -21.85 -20.21
C ALA A 146 19.50 -23.33 -20.27
N ARG A 147 19.29 -23.98 -19.12
CA ARG A 147 18.87 -25.39 -19.01
C ARG A 147 17.39 -25.56 -18.68
N ASN A 148 16.62 -24.47 -18.73
CA ASN A 148 15.20 -24.43 -18.39
C ASN A 148 14.88 -25.07 -17.02
N LYS A 149 15.79 -24.85 -16.05
CA LYS A 149 15.64 -25.35 -14.68
C LYS A 149 14.79 -24.40 -13.85
N PRO A 150 14.21 -24.87 -12.72
CA PRO A 150 13.57 -24.00 -11.75
C PRO A 150 14.50 -22.85 -11.32
N PRO A 151 14.02 -21.59 -11.24
CA PRO A 151 14.87 -20.40 -11.10
C PRO A 151 15.29 -20.15 -9.64
N ALA A 152 15.94 -21.13 -9.01
CA ALA A 152 16.36 -21.04 -7.62
C ALA A 152 17.48 -20.01 -7.42
N ALA A 153 18.45 -19.97 -8.34
CA ALA A 153 19.55 -19.01 -8.32
C ALA A 153 19.07 -17.58 -8.60
N ALA A 154 18.06 -17.39 -9.46
CA ALA A 154 17.46 -16.07 -9.68
C ALA A 154 16.81 -15.50 -8.41
N ARG A 155 16.18 -16.36 -7.57
CA ARG A 155 15.68 -15.95 -6.24
C ARG A 155 16.81 -15.57 -5.29
N LYS A 156 17.98 -16.22 -5.38
CA LYS A 156 19.17 -15.86 -4.59
C LYS A 156 19.74 -14.50 -5.02
N VAL A 157 19.80 -14.23 -6.32
CA VAL A 157 20.17 -12.89 -6.85
C VAL A 157 19.22 -11.84 -6.27
N PHE A 158 17.90 -12.04 -6.39
CA PHE A 158 16.90 -11.11 -5.85
C PHE A 158 17.07 -10.86 -4.36
N LYS A 159 17.23 -11.94 -3.57
CA LYS A 159 17.43 -11.82 -2.13
C LYS A 159 18.67 -10.99 -1.81
N TYR A 160 19.78 -11.26 -2.48
CA TYR A 160 21.04 -10.56 -2.25
C TYR A 160 20.94 -9.05 -2.57
N ILE A 161 20.40 -8.68 -3.75
CA ILE A 161 20.26 -7.27 -4.12
C ILE A 161 19.22 -6.52 -3.27
N ARG A 162 18.17 -7.21 -2.81
CA ARG A 162 17.20 -6.64 -1.87
C ARG A 162 17.85 -6.37 -0.51
N ASP A 163 18.64 -7.32 -0.02
CA ASP A 163 19.36 -7.18 1.25
C ASP A 163 20.35 -5.97 1.20
N LEU A 164 20.95 -5.69 0.04
CA LEU A 164 21.77 -4.49 -0.19
C LEU A 164 20.93 -3.20 -0.22
N ASP A 165 19.76 -3.20 -0.88
CA ASP A 165 18.85 -2.05 -0.90
C ASP A 165 18.27 -1.72 0.47
N GLU A 166 18.01 -2.74 1.29
CA GLU A 166 17.62 -2.57 2.69
C GLU A 166 18.76 -1.96 3.53
N LEU A 167 20.01 -2.43 3.34
CA LEU A 167 21.18 -1.91 4.03
C LEU A 167 21.46 -0.44 3.69
N GLN A 168 21.50 -0.10 2.39
CA GLN A 168 21.76 1.27 1.93
C GLN A 168 20.72 2.29 2.45
N ARG A 169 19.50 1.83 2.71
CA ARG A 169 18.39 2.67 3.18
C ARG A 169 18.19 2.61 4.70
N GLY A 170 19.02 1.88 5.43
CA GLY A 170 18.94 1.76 6.90
C GLY A 170 17.69 1.05 7.39
N LEU A 171 17.15 0.12 6.59
CA LEU A 171 15.99 -0.71 6.96
C LEU A 171 16.38 -2.02 7.65
N ARG A 172 17.69 -2.26 7.78
CA ARG A 172 18.30 -3.47 8.32
C ARG A 172 19.35 -3.15 9.36
#